data_AF-A0A2V9UWM7-F1
#
_entry.id   AF-A0A2V9UWM7-F1
#
_cell.length_a   1.000
_cell.length_b   1.000
_cell.length_c   1.000
_cell.angle_alpha   90.00
_cell.angle_beta   90.00
_cell.angle_gamma   90.00
#
_symmetry.space_group_name_H-M   'P 1'
#
loop_
_entity.id
_entity.type
_entity.pdbx_description
1 polymer ?
#
loop_
_entity_poly.entity_id
_entity_poly.type
_entity_poly.pdbx_seq_one_letter_code
_entity_poly.pdbx_strand_id
1 'polypeptide(L)'
;MSDMSSQRITIRIPLSLGKRLKRQADVKGLPESEIVREAIESYLRQAAGQSAYELARQAGLIGRLKDAPRDLSTNPRHFKGFGEKQ
;
A
#
# COMPACT_ATOMS: atom_id res chain seq x y z
N MET A 1 27.82 -1.45 -7.33
CA MET A 1 26.94 -1.02 -6.22
C MET A 1 26.41 0.33 -6.60
N SER A 2 25.15 0.41 -7.03
CA SER A 2 24.57 1.64 -7.57
C SER A 2 24.54 2.71 -6.49
N ASP A 3 25.13 3.86 -6.80
CA ASP A 3 25.08 5.07 -5.99
C ASP A 3 23.60 5.47 -5.82
N MET A 4 22.99 5.09 -4.70
CA MET A 4 21.63 5.54 -4.38
C MET A 4 21.71 6.99 -3.96
N SER A 5 21.49 7.89 -4.92
CA SER A 5 21.30 9.31 -4.68
C SER A 5 20.34 9.51 -3.50
N SER A 6 20.85 9.96 -2.37
CA SER A 6 20.07 10.16 -1.15
C SER A 6 19.76 11.64 -0.99
N GLN A 7 18.46 11.98 -0.92
CA GLN A 7 18.01 13.34 -0.67
C GLN A 7 17.74 13.51 0.82
N ARG A 8 18.36 14.53 1.43
CA ARG A 8 18.09 14.89 2.83
C ARG A 8 16.90 15.83 2.91
N ILE A 9 15.92 15.47 3.73
CA ILE A 9 14.77 16.31 4.05
C ILE A 9 14.89 16.71 5.53
N THR A 10 14.84 18.01 5.82
CA THR A 10 14.84 18.54 7.19
C THR A 10 13.46 19.13 7.48
N ILE A 11 12.74 18.54 8.44
CA ILE A 11 11.43 19.01 8.86
C ILE A 11 11.41 19.26 10.37
N ARG A 12 10.65 20.27 10.79
CA ARG A 12 10.32 20.45 12.21
C ARG A 12 9.16 19.54 12.55
N ILE A 13 9.31 18.72 13.58
CA ILE A 13 8.25 17.87 14.11
C ILE A 13 7.92 18.27 15.56
N PRO A 14 6.65 18.13 15.99
CA PRO A 14 6.30 18.33 17.39
C PRO A 14 7.11 17.42 18.32
N LEU A 15 7.49 17.92 19.50
CA LEU A 15 8.25 17.14 20.49
C LEU A 15 7.56 15.84 20.88
N SER A 16 6.22 15.85 20.95
CA SER A 16 5.41 14.66 21.24
C SER A 16 5.57 13.58 20.17
N LEU A 17 5.66 13.98 18.89
CA LEU A 17 5.85 13.06 17.77
C LEU A 17 7.26 12.46 17.78
N GLY A 18 8.30 13.28 18.03
CA GLY A 18 9.67 12.79 18.16
C GLY A 18 9.83 11.78 19.29
N LYS A 19 9.22 12.02 20.47
CA LYS A 19 9.23 11.07 21.59
C LYS A 19 8.56 9.73 21.23
N ARG A 20 7.44 9.77 20.49
CA ARG A 20 6.75 8.55 20.03
C ARG A 20 7.58 7.78 19.01
N LEU A 21 8.21 8.48 18.06
CA LEU A 21 9.09 7.88 17.07
C LEU A 21 10.25 7.15 17.73
N LYS A 22 10.94 7.82 18.66
CA LYS A 22 12.05 7.23 19.42
C LYS A 22 11.62 5.98 20.20
N ARG A 23 10.50 6.05 20.93
CA ARG A 23 9.97 4.88 21.65
C ARG A 23 9.69 3.72 20.70
N GLN A 24 9.14 3.99 19.52
CA GLN A 24 8.83 2.95 18.54
C GLN A 24 10.09 2.36 17.90
N ALA A 25 11.12 3.19 17.68
CA ALA A 25 12.46 2.76 17.27
C ALA A 25 13.07 1.80 18.30
N ASP A 26 13.05 2.18 19.57
CA ASP A 26 13.58 1.38 20.68
C ASP A 26 12.87 0.02 20.78
N VAL A 27 11.54 0.01 20.72
CA VAL A 27 10.74 -1.24 20.80
C VAL A 27 10.99 -2.16 19.62
N LYS A 28 11.16 -1.61 18.40
CA LYS A 28 11.40 -2.40 17.19
C LYS A 28 12.87 -2.77 16.98
N GLY A 29 13.81 -2.14 17.71
CA GLY A 29 15.24 -2.29 17.47
C GLY A 29 15.69 -1.71 16.12
N LEU A 30 14.95 -0.73 15.58
CA LEU A 30 15.21 -0.13 14.27
C LEU A 30 15.61 1.34 14.42
N PRO A 31 16.43 1.90 13.51
CA PRO A 31 16.74 3.33 13.55
C PRO A 31 15.51 4.18 13.21
N GLU A 32 15.39 5.35 13.85
CA GLU A 32 14.27 6.28 13.62
C GLU A 32 14.09 6.62 12.12
N SER A 33 15.20 6.75 11.38
CA SER A 33 15.17 7.06 9.94
C SER A 33 14.50 5.96 9.10
N GLU A 34 14.55 4.71 9.54
CA GLU A 34 13.93 3.59 8.83
C GLU A 34 12.43 3.57 9.05
N ILE A 35 11.98 3.82 10.28
CA ILE A 35 10.55 3.99 10.60
C ILE A 35 9.97 5.18 9.83
N VAL A 36 10.70 6.30 9.73
CA VAL A 36 10.25 7.46 8.95
C VAL A 36 10.14 7.13 7.47
N ARG A 37 11.13 6.44 6.90
CA ARG A 37 11.09 6.01 5.49
C ARG A 37 9.90 5.08 5.22
N GLU A 38 9.71 4.05 6.05
CA GLU A 38 8.58 3.12 5.96
C GLU A 38 7.23 3.85 6.06
N ALA A 39 7.10 4.79 6.99
CA ALA A 39 5.88 5.58 7.16
C ALA A 39 5.58 6.46 5.94
N ILE A 40 6.59 7.11 5.37
CA ILE A 40 6.43 7.94 4.17
C ILE A 40 6.03 7.07 2.97
N GLU A 41 6.70 5.94 2.74
CA GLU A 41 6.35 5.02 1.66
C GLU A 41 4.93 4.50 1.81
N SER A 42 4.55 4.11 3.03
CA SER A 42 3.20 3.60 3.32
C SER A 42 2.13 4.66 3.08
N TYR A 43 2.40 5.90 3.50
CA TYR A 43 1.50 7.03 3.25
C TYR A 43 1.35 7.31 1.74
N LEU A 44 2.44 7.32 0.99
CA LEU A 44 2.41 7.55 -0.46
C LEU A 44 1.71 6.41 -1.22
N ARG A 45 1.89 5.15 -0.80
CA ARG A 45 1.14 4.01 -1.37
C ARG A 45 -0.36 4.15 -1.15
N GLN A 46 -0.78 4.60 0.03
CA GLN A 46 -2.20 4.84 0.33
C GLN A 46 -2.76 6.03 -0.47
N ALA A 47 -1.99 7.12 -0.58
CA ALA A 47 -2.39 8.32 -1.32
C ALA A 47 -2.50 8.09 -2.84
N ALA A 48 -1.76 7.12 -3.38
CA ALA A 48 -1.80 6.77 -4.80
C ALA A 48 -3.13 6.11 -5.23
N GLY A 49 -4.03 5.79 -4.29
CA GLY A 49 -5.35 5.21 -4.61
C GLY A 49 -5.20 3.93 -5.43
N GLN A 50 -4.60 2.89 -4.84
CA GLN A 50 -4.40 1.63 -5.56
C GLN A 50 -5.75 1.07 -6.03
N SER A 51 -5.86 0.84 -7.34
CA SER A 51 -7.08 0.24 -7.87
C SER A 51 -7.22 -1.21 -7.37
N ALA A 52 -8.45 -1.72 -7.30
CA ALA A 52 -8.70 -3.12 -6.95
C ALA A 52 -7.93 -4.09 -7.87
N TYR A 53 -7.72 -3.69 -9.13
CA TYR A 53 -6.91 -4.43 -10.10
C TYR A 53 -5.44 -4.52 -9.69
N GLU A 54 -4.82 -3.42 -9.27
CA GLU A 54 -3.41 -3.40 -8.84
C GLU A 54 -3.18 -4.25 -7.59
N LEU A 55 -4.10 -4.18 -6.64
CA LEU A 55 -4.07 -5.02 -5.43
C LEU A 55 -4.18 -6.51 -5.78
N ALA A 56 -5.13 -6.87 -6.65
CA ALA A 56 -5.32 -8.26 -7.08
C ALA A 56 -4.10 -8.78 -7.86
N ARG A 57 -3.45 -7.92 -8.66
CA ARG A 57 -2.22 -8.26 -9.38
C ARG A 57 -1.04 -8.48 -8.43
N GLN A 58 -0.84 -7.59 -7.46
CA GLN A 58 0.24 -7.71 -6.47
C GLN A 58 0.08 -8.96 -5.60
N ALA A 59 -1.15 -9.31 -5.24
CA ALA A 59 -1.47 -10.51 -4.46
C ALA A 59 -1.40 -11.81 -5.27
N GLY A 60 -1.05 -11.76 -6.56
CA GLY A 60 -1.01 -12.94 -7.43
C GLY A 60 -2.36 -13.63 -7.63
N LEU A 61 -3.46 -12.87 -7.50
CA LEU A 61 -4.82 -13.41 -7.61
C LEU A 61 -5.31 -13.45 -9.06
N ILE A 62 -4.75 -12.59 -9.92
CA ILE A 62 -5.09 -12.55 -11.35
C ILE A 62 -4.73 -13.89 -12.01
N GLY A 63 -5.72 -14.53 -12.64
CA GLY A 63 -5.52 -15.78 -13.37
C GLY A 63 -5.38 -17.04 -12.50
N ARG A 64 -5.65 -16.96 -11.19
CA ARG A 64 -5.52 -18.12 -10.28
C ARG A 64 -6.62 -19.18 -10.46
N LEU A 65 -7.77 -18.81 -11.01
CA LEU A 65 -8.90 -19.72 -11.23
C LEU A 65 -8.83 -20.30 -12.65
N LYS A 66 -8.68 -21.63 -12.77
CA LYS A 66 -8.41 -22.33 -14.04
C LYS A 66 -9.65 -22.54 -14.93
N ASP A 67 -10.84 -22.55 -14.33
CA ASP A 67 -12.11 -22.80 -15.03
C ASP A 67 -13.12 -21.66 -14.81
N ALA A 68 -12.61 -20.43 -14.81
CA ALA A 68 -13.44 -19.23 -14.70
C ALA A 68 -14.01 -18.82 -16.05
N PRO A 69 -15.18 -18.15 -16.10
CA PRO A 69 -15.63 -17.46 -17.30
C PRO A 69 -14.54 -16.50 -17.79
N ARG A 70 -14.24 -16.58 -19.09
CA ARG A 70 -13.15 -15.82 -19.73
C ARG A 70 -13.31 -14.30 -19.61
N ASP A 71 -14.56 -13.84 -19.42
CA ASP A 71 -14.91 -12.44 -19.23
C ASP A 71 -16.02 -12.29 -18.19
N LEU A 72 -15.65 -11.82 -16.99
CA LEU A 72 -16.58 -11.46 -15.93
C LEU A 72 -16.82 -9.95 -15.81
N SER A 73 -15.98 -9.13 -16.44
CA SER A 73 -15.95 -7.67 -16.20
C SER A 73 -16.53 -6.85 -17.34
N THR A 74 -16.65 -7.39 -18.55
CA THR A 74 -17.17 -6.68 -19.71
C THR A 74 -18.45 -7.29 -20.31
N ASN A 75 -18.83 -8.52 -19.93
CA ASN A 75 -20.05 -9.15 -20.41
C ASN A 75 -21.28 -8.80 -19.51
N PRO A 76 -22.25 -7.98 -20.01
CA PRO A 76 -23.39 -7.52 -19.21
C PRO A 76 -24.27 -8.63 -18.64
N ARG A 77 -24.26 -9.83 -19.24
CA ARG A 77 -25.05 -10.97 -18.76
C ARG A 77 -24.64 -11.41 -17.35
N HIS A 78 -23.37 -11.24 -16.97
CA HIS A 78 -22.88 -11.59 -15.64
C HIS A 78 -23.27 -10.55 -14.56
N PHE A 79 -23.74 -9.38 -14.96
CA PHE A 79 -24.18 -8.32 -14.04
C PHE A 79 -25.68 -8.37 -13.71
N LYS A 80 -26.42 -9.34 -14.26
CA LYS A 80 -27.86 -9.48 -14.01
C LYS A 80 -28.12 -9.76 -12.51
N GLY A 81 -28.87 -8.88 -11.85
CA GLY A 81 -29.16 -8.96 -10.41
C GLY A 81 -28.04 -8.43 -9.50
N PHE A 82 -26.95 -7.89 -10.06
CA PHE A 82 -25.87 -7.30 -9.28
C PHE A 82 -26.29 -5.95 -8.68
N GLY A 83 -26.30 -5.84 -7.34
CA GLY A 83 -26.64 -4.60 -6.64
C GLY A 83 -28.14 -4.40 -6.34
N GLU A 84 -28.99 -5.38 -6.70
CA GLU A 84 -30.39 -5.38 -6.26
C GLU A 84 -30.45 -5.70 -4.75
N LYS A 85 -31.27 -4.94 -4.00
CA LYS A 85 -31.51 -5.22 -2.58
C LYS A 85 -32.33 -6.51 -2.48
N GLN A 86 -31.79 -7.51 -1.80
CA GLN A 86 -32.54 -8.70 -1.39
C GLN A 86 -33.65 -8.33 -0.41
#